data_AF-A0A661Y2L9-F1
#
_entry.id   AF-A0A661Y2L9-F1
#
_cell.length_a   1.000
_cell.length_b   1.000
_cell.length_c   1.000
_cell.angle_alpha   90.00
_cell.angle_beta   90.00
_cell.angle_gamma   90.00
#
_symmetry.space_group_name_H-M   'P 1'
#
loop_
_entity.id
_entity.type
_entity.pdbx_description
1 polymer ?
#
loop_
_entity_poly.entity_id
_entity_poly.type
_entity_poly.pdbx_seq_one_letter_code
_entity_poly.pdbx_strand_id
1 'polypeptide(L)'
;MRHFFQISFLAFFLFSIGFVSAQNAEHYLKERGEVYFSFNLRADIDFVEQIETISKIISIDDVKDGEVHAYANAKEFKQFELLEYTAKILTPPSLLLSKEELVSNRAIANWDYYPTYQEYLGIMQQFAIDYPELCEVVDIGSTEEGRDLLFIHINDNLGIEQEEPEFMYTSSMHGDEITGYVLMLRLIEYLLENYGVDAQATNLVNSIDIWINPLANPDGTYAGGENTVSGATRYNANFVNLNRNYPDPEDGPHPDGNAYQAETIAFMDFAEDHHFTMSMNFHGGAEVVNYPWDTWSRLAADDNWWVYVSRQYADVVHENSPAGYFGGFDNGITNGYDWYTIAGGRQDYMNYENNCREVTLEISDIKLPPPSELPEFWEYNYRSLLNYMEQSLYGIRGLITDEQTGLAVAAEVFIVDHDEDNSQVYSSLPVGDYNRLIYEGVYSVTYSAEGYISKVVNDINVVNDNATFVNVQLTPIVEGLNEEELLAEKILIYPNPTKDQVNILLPKQAKSIIISNLSGQTIFRTSPDKLRIQIDVDSFPKGIYLLSFKFENATVFKKVVIQ
;
A
#
# COMPACT_ATOMS: atom_id res chain seq x y z
N MET A 1 -46.60 -59.38 10.05
CA MET A 1 -45.28 -59.35 9.39
C MET A 1 -45.40 -58.54 8.10
N ARG A 2 -44.91 -57.30 8.09
CA ARG A 2 -44.39 -56.53 6.94
C ARG A 2 -44.30 -55.05 7.36
N HIS A 3 -43.23 -54.74 8.06
CA HIS A 3 -42.61 -53.41 8.09
C HIS A 3 -41.23 -53.55 7.42
N PHE A 4 -40.69 -52.43 6.95
CA PHE A 4 -39.43 -52.24 6.20
C PHE A 4 -39.53 -52.32 4.68
N PHE A 5 -39.68 -51.15 4.04
CA PHE A 5 -38.84 -50.68 2.93
C PHE A 5 -39.22 -49.23 2.62
N GLN A 6 -38.59 -48.27 3.30
CA GLN A 6 -38.66 -46.85 2.90
C GLN A 6 -37.55 -46.00 3.54
N ILE A 7 -36.30 -46.45 3.48
CA ILE A 7 -35.12 -45.59 3.73
C ILE A 7 -33.99 -46.11 2.84
N SER A 8 -33.81 -45.56 1.63
CA SER A 8 -32.61 -45.76 0.79
C SER A 8 -32.49 -44.84 -0.43
N PHE A 9 -33.47 -43.97 -0.73
CA PHE A 9 -33.41 -43.10 -1.91
C PHE A 9 -32.83 -41.69 -1.65
N LEU A 10 -32.76 -41.23 -0.41
CA LEU A 10 -32.23 -39.89 -0.07
C LEU A 10 -30.70 -39.88 0.07
N ALA A 11 -30.10 -40.99 0.55
CA ALA A 11 -28.65 -41.10 0.73
C ALA A 11 -27.88 -41.28 -0.59
N PHE A 12 -28.50 -41.89 -1.61
CA PHE A 12 -27.86 -42.08 -2.91
C PHE A 12 -27.74 -40.78 -3.73
N PHE A 13 -28.68 -39.84 -3.54
CA PHE A 13 -28.68 -38.56 -4.27
C PHE A 13 -27.63 -37.58 -3.73
N LEU A 14 -27.45 -37.53 -2.40
CA LEU A 14 -26.39 -36.74 -1.76
C LEU A 14 -24.99 -37.28 -2.09
N PHE A 15 -24.84 -38.62 -2.15
CA PHE A 15 -23.56 -39.26 -2.50
C PHE A 15 -23.18 -39.04 -3.97
N SER A 16 -24.15 -39.04 -4.91
CA SER A 16 -23.86 -38.77 -6.32
C SER A 16 -23.49 -37.31 -6.61
N ILE A 17 -24.06 -36.35 -5.89
CA ILE A 17 -23.77 -34.92 -6.10
C ILE A 17 -22.36 -34.58 -5.56
N GLY A 18 -22.00 -35.10 -4.38
CA GLY A 18 -20.65 -34.93 -3.83
C GLY A 18 -19.56 -35.56 -4.70
N PHE A 19 -19.83 -36.73 -5.29
CA PHE A 19 -18.86 -37.42 -6.16
C PHE A 19 -18.61 -36.68 -7.48
N VAL A 20 -19.64 -36.08 -8.09
CA VAL A 20 -19.50 -35.29 -9.33
C VAL A 20 -18.78 -33.96 -9.07
N SER A 21 -19.07 -33.31 -7.94
CA SER A 21 -18.36 -32.08 -7.52
C SER A 21 -16.86 -32.33 -7.35
N ALA A 22 -16.49 -33.39 -6.63
CA ALA A 22 -15.09 -33.79 -6.43
C ALA A 22 -14.37 -34.16 -7.74
N GLN A 23 -15.05 -34.87 -8.66
CA GLN A 23 -14.48 -35.23 -9.95
C GLN A 23 -14.23 -34.01 -10.85
N ASN A 24 -15.10 -32.99 -10.78
CA ASN A 24 -14.91 -31.75 -11.51
C ASN A 24 -13.76 -30.90 -10.93
N ALA A 25 -13.62 -30.85 -9.60
CA ALA A 25 -12.49 -30.18 -8.95
C ALA A 25 -11.15 -30.81 -9.34
N GLU A 26 -11.04 -32.14 -9.28
CA GLU A 26 -9.82 -32.86 -9.67
C GLU A 26 -9.45 -32.61 -11.14
N HIS A 27 -10.44 -32.48 -12.02
CA HIS A 27 -10.21 -32.14 -13.41
C HIS A 27 -9.59 -30.74 -13.57
N TYR A 28 -10.19 -29.71 -12.97
CA TYR A 28 -9.66 -28.35 -13.06
C TYR A 28 -8.27 -28.22 -12.43
N LEU A 29 -8.07 -28.78 -11.23
CA LEU A 29 -6.77 -28.77 -10.55
C LEU A 29 -5.67 -29.43 -11.38
N LYS A 30 -5.99 -30.50 -12.12
CA LYS A 30 -5.03 -31.18 -12.97
C LYS A 30 -4.70 -30.41 -14.25
N GLU A 31 -5.71 -29.82 -14.89
CA GLU A 31 -5.54 -29.14 -16.19
C GLU A 31 -5.07 -27.68 -16.05
N ARG A 32 -5.37 -27.03 -14.91
CA ARG A 32 -5.15 -25.59 -14.70
C ARG A 32 -4.34 -25.26 -13.44
N GLY A 33 -4.18 -26.21 -12.52
CA GLY A 33 -3.55 -25.98 -11.22
C GLY A 33 -4.41 -25.23 -10.19
N GLU A 34 -5.58 -24.75 -10.60
CA GLU A 34 -6.55 -24.03 -9.76
C GLU A 34 -7.98 -24.58 -9.97
N VAL A 35 -8.84 -24.39 -8.97
CA VAL A 35 -10.28 -24.62 -9.07
C VAL A 35 -11.04 -23.38 -8.60
N TYR A 36 -12.07 -22.98 -9.35
CA TYR A 36 -13.00 -21.92 -8.97
C TYR A 36 -14.29 -22.52 -8.41
N PHE A 37 -14.74 -22.03 -7.26
CA PHE A 37 -15.90 -22.59 -6.58
C PHE A 37 -16.60 -21.56 -5.69
N SER A 38 -17.81 -21.89 -5.29
CA SER A 38 -18.61 -21.13 -4.33
C SER A 38 -19.01 -22.01 -3.15
N PHE A 39 -19.22 -21.40 -1.99
CA PHE A 39 -19.80 -22.03 -0.81
C PHE A 39 -20.50 -20.99 0.06
N ASN A 40 -21.37 -21.44 0.96
CA ASN A 40 -22.10 -20.54 1.87
C ASN A 40 -21.43 -20.54 3.24
N LEU A 41 -21.30 -19.35 3.84
CA LEU A 41 -20.88 -19.19 5.22
C LEU A 41 -21.90 -19.85 6.16
N ARG A 42 -21.41 -20.29 7.32
CA ARG A 42 -22.23 -20.88 8.36
C ARG A 42 -22.86 -19.80 9.22
N ALA A 43 -24.19 -19.80 9.32
CA ALA A 43 -24.94 -18.80 10.08
C ALA A 43 -24.75 -18.91 11.61
N ASP A 44 -24.17 -20.01 12.09
CA ASP A 44 -23.92 -20.28 13.52
C ASP A 44 -22.53 -19.84 14.01
N ILE A 45 -21.68 -19.30 13.13
CA ILE A 45 -20.36 -18.78 13.46
C ILE A 45 -20.30 -17.30 13.07
N ASP A 46 -19.51 -16.51 13.79
CA ASP A 46 -19.30 -15.10 13.47
C ASP A 46 -18.70 -14.94 12.06
N PHE A 47 -19.06 -13.85 11.37
CA PHE A 47 -18.59 -13.59 10.01
C PHE A 47 -17.08 -13.39 9.96
N VAL A 48 -16.56 -12.53 10.83
CA VAL A 48 -15.13 -12.16 10.85
C VAL A 48 -14.30 -13.37 11.22
N GLU A 49 -14.71 -14.13 12.25
CA GLU A 49 -14.01 -15.37 12.67
C GLU A 49 -13.91 -16.40 11.53
N GLN A 50 -14.98 -16.54 10.73
CA GLN A 50 -14.97 -17.44 9.58
C GLN A 50 -14.05 -16.94 8.47
N ILE A 51 -14.16 -15.66 8.12
CA ILE A 51 -13.40 -15.07 7.03
C ILE A 51 -11.91 -15.08 7.32
N GLU A 52 -11.48 -14.69 8.53
CA GLU A 52 -10.06 -14.77 8.96
C GLU A 52 -9.50 -16.19 8.87
N THR A 53 -10.31 -17.21 9.19
CA THR A 53 -9.87 -18.61 9.09
C THR A 53 -9.77 -19.06 7.63
N ILE A 54 -10.76 -18.69 6.81
CA ILE A 54 -10.88 -19.14 5.42
C ILE A 54 -9.84 -18.44 4.54
N SER A 55 -9.64 -17.13 4.69
CA SER A 55 -8.75 -16.33 3.84
C SER A 55 -7.28 -16.75 3.97
N LYS A 56 -6.90 -17.41 5.09
CA LYS A 56 -5.59 -18.03 5.30
C LYS A 56 -5.40 -19.38 4.61
N ILE A 57 -6.47 -19.96 4.06
CA ILE A 57 -6.47 -21.30 3.44
C ILE A 57 -6.72 -21.25 1.95
N ILE A 58 -7.62 -20.37 1.50
CA ILE A 58 -8.00 -20.24 0.09
C ILE A 58 -7.95 -18.78 -0.34
N SER A 59 -7.84 -18.57 -1.65
CA SER A 59 -7.96 -17.23 -2.21
C SER A 59 -9.42 -16.84 -2.37
N ILE A 60 -9.96 -16.09 -1.40
CA ILE A 60 -11.26 -15.44 -1.56
C ILE A 60 -11.22 -14.50 -2.76
N ASP A 61 -12.27 -14.60 -3.57
CA ASP A 61 -12.53 -13.79 -4.75
C ASP A 61 -13.52 -12.67 -4.41
N ASP A 62 -14.64 -13.04 -3.80
CA ASP A 62 -15.72 -12.14 -3.46
C ASP A 62 -16.60 -12.75 -2.35
N VAL A 63 -17.28 -11.88 -1.61
CA VAL A 63 -18.23 -12.25 -0.54
C VAL A 63 -19.49 -11.42 -0.71
N LYS A 64 -20.57 -12.05 -1.19
CA LYS A 64 -21.87 -11.38 -1.43
C LYS A 64 -22.99 -12.19 -0.79
N ASP A 65 -23.79 -11.54 0.04
CA ASP A 65 -24.96 -12.12 0.72
C ASP A 65 -24.67 -13.45 1.48
N GLY A 66 -23.45 -13.61 2.00
CA GLY A 66 -23.00 -14.81 2.71
C GLY A 66 -22.58 -15.99 1.81
N GLU A 67 -22.62 -15.83 0.48
CA GLU A 67 -21.96 -16.72 -0.48
C GLU A 67 -20.55 -16.21 -0.74
N VAL A 68 -19.56 -17.10 -0.60
CA VAL A 68 -18.15 -16.83 -0.88
C VAL A 68 -17.79 -17.48 -2.20
N HIS A 69 -17.22 -16.69 -3.10
CA HIS A 69 -16.54 -17.17 -4.29
C HIS A 69 -15.05 -17.22 -4.01
N ALA A 70 -14.37 -18.28 -4.47
CA ALA A 70 -12.96 -18.47 -4.18
C ALA A 70 -12.25 -19.33 -5.22
N TYR A 71 -10.94 -19.15 -5.25
CA TYR A 71 -9.98 -19.98 -5.95
C TYR A 71 -9.16 -20.78 -4.95
N ALA A 72 -8.74 -21.98 -5.37
CA ALA A 72 -7.78 -22.76 -4.62
C ALA A 72 -6.89 -23.62 -5.53
N ASN A 73 -5.62 -23.76 -5.19
CA ASN A 73 -4.74 -24.78 -5.77
C ASN A 73 -5.00 -26.12 -5.08
N ALA A 74 -4.28 -27.17 -5.48
CA ALA A 74 -4.50 -28.51 -4.95
C ALA A 74 -4.23 -28.65 -3.44
N LYS A 75 -3.28 -27.87 -2.89
CA LYS A 75 -2.95 -27.85 -1.45
C LYS A 75 -4.05 -27.15 -0.67
N GLU A 76 -4.42 -25.96 -1.12
CA GLU A 76 -5.45 -25.10 -0.53
C GLU A 76 -6.82 -25.76 -0.55
N PHE A 77 -7.23 -26.35 -1.68
CA PHE A 77 -8.55 -26.98 -1.80
C PHE A 77 -8.67 -28.18 -0.86
N LYS A 78 -7.60 -28.96 -0.71
CA LYS A 78 -7.56 -30.07 0.26
C LYS A 78 -7.65 -29.60 1.70
N GLN A 79 -7.06 -28.44 2.04
CA GLN A 79 -7.19 -27.85 3.37
C GLN A 79 -8.61 -27.31 3.59
N PHE A 80 -9.20 -26.68 2.58
CA PHE A 80 -10.59 -26.23 2.59
C PHE A 80 -11.58 -27.37 2.83
N GLU A 81 -11.37 -28.55 2.23
CA GLU A 81 -12.23 -29.72 2.46
C GLU A 81 -12.29 -30.15 3.94
N LEU A 82 -11.26 -29.83 4.74
CA LEU A 82 -11.23 -30.11 6.17
C LEU A 82 -12.11 -29.15 7.00
N LEU A 83 -12.54 -28.03 6.41
CA LEU A 83 -13.46 -27.08 7.05
C LEU A 83 -14.94 -27.51 6.97
N GLU A 84 -15.22 -28.60 6.24
CA GLU A 84 -16.55 -29.20 6.10
C GLU A 84 -17.62 -28.29 5.44
N TYR A 85 -17.20 -27.28 4.67
CA TYR A 85 -18.09 -26.54 3.77
C TYR A 85 -18.47 -27.38 2.54
N THR A 86 -19.65 -27.12 1.98
CA THR A 86 -20.08 -27.74 0.71
C THR A 86 -19.69 -26.85 -0.47
N ALA A 87 -18.62 -27.22 -1.17
CA ALA A 87 -18.21 -26.53 -2.39
C ALA A 87 -19.10 -26.87 -3.59
N LYS A 88 -19.48 -25.83 -4.33
CA LYS A 88 -20.07 -25.88 -5.66
C LYS A 88 -19.02 -25.44 -6.66
N ILE A 89 -18.46 -26.40 -7.42
CA ILE A 89 -17.46 -26.12 -8.45
C ILE A 89 -18.13 -25.33 -9.60
N LEU A 90 -17.48 -24.24 -9.98
CA LEU A 90 -17.93 -23.31 -11.01
C LEU A 90 -17.01 -23.38 -12.22
N THR A 91 -17.50 -22.90 -13.36
CA THR A 91 -16.62 -22.63 -14.51
C THR A 91 -15.84 -21.34 -14.21
N PRO A 92 -14.50 -21.36 -14.30
CA PRO A 92 -13.68 -20.16 -14.15
C PRO A 92 -14.14 -19.02 -15.08
N PRO A 93 -14.12 -17.75 -14.64
CA PRO A 93 -14.51 -16.60 -15.46
C PRO A 93 -13.78 -16.53 -16.81
N SER A 94 -12.48 -16.86 -16.84
CA SER A 94 -11.65 -16.86 -18.05
C SER A 94 -12.02 -17.91 -19.11
N LEU A 95 -12.94 -18.83 -18.79
CA LEU A 95 -13.47 -19.85 -19.70
C LEU A 95 -14.92 -19.58 -20.14
N LEU A 96 -15.53 -18.48 -19.70
CA LEU A 96 -16.90 -18.13 -20.07
C LEU A 96 -17.01 -17.63 -21.51
N LEU A 97 -15.97 -16.95 -22.01
CA LEU A 97 -15.86 -16.53 -23.40
C LEU A 97 -15.10 -17.56 -24.24
N SER A 98 -15.58 -17.81 -25.45
CA SER A 98 -14.87 -18.65 -26.40
C SER A 98 -13.59 -17.96 -26.90
N LYS A 99 -12.62 -18.78 -27.32
CA LYS A 99 -11.41 -18.25 -27.95
C LYS A 99 -11.74 -17.43 -29.19
N GLU A 100 -12.74 -17.83 -29.97
CA GLU A 100 -13.21 -17.10 -31.13
C GLU A 100 -13.71 -15.70 -30.75
N GLU A 101 -14.50 -15.57 -29.68
CA GLU A 101 -14.98 -14.27 -29.20
C GLU A 101 -13.82 -13.34 -28.79
N LEU A 102 -12.79 -13.89 -28.14
CA LEU A 102 -11.62 -13.12 -27.67
C LEU A 102 -10.65 -12.71 -28.80
N VAL A 103 -10.66 -13.40 -29.95
CA VAL A 103 -9.75 -13.10 -31.07
C VAL A 103 -10.46 -12.52 -32.31
N SER A 104 -11.79 -12.52 -32.34
CA SER A 104 -12.57 -12.01 -33.47
C SER A 104 -12.57 -10.47 -33.53
N ASN A 105 -12.56 -9.90 -34.74
CA ASN A 105 -12.68 -8.45 -34.99
C ASN A 105 -11.65 -7.55 -34.28
N ARG A 106 -10.37 -7.96 -34.19
CA ARG A 106 -9.28 -7.11 -33.66
C ARG A 106 -9.19 -5.78 -34.41
N ALA A 107 -9.62 -4.68 -33.80
CA ALA A 107 -9.30 -3.34 -34.27
C ALA A 107 -8.34 -2.70 -33.27
N ILE A 108 -7.04 -2.85 -33.52
CA ILE A 108 -5.97 -2.34 -32.64
C ILE A 108 -6.20 -0.86 -32.27
N ALA A 109 -6.64 -0.05 -33.24
CA ALA A 109 -6.89 1.38 -33.07
C ALA A 109 -8.05 1.75 -32.13
N ASN A 110 -8.88 0.79 -31.72
CA ASN A 110 -10.06 1.05 -30.88
C ASN A 110 -9.93 0.52 -29.45
N TRP A 111 -8.83 -0.16 -29.11
CA TRP A 111 -8.66 -0.82 -27.81
C TRP A 111 -9.78 -1.82 -27.46
N ASP A 112 -10.39 -2.44 -28.47
CA ASP A 112 -11.47 -3.42 -28.33
C ASP A 112 -10.97 -4.88 -28.41
N TYR A 113 -9.76 -5.14 -27.89
CA TYR A 113 -9.10 -6.44 -27.96
C TYR A 113 -8.16 -6.70 -26.78
N TYR A 114 -7.88 -7.98 -26.51
CA TYR A 114 -6.78 -8.40 -25.64
C TYR A 114 -5.57 -8.80 -26.50
N PRO A 115 -4.38 -8.23 -26.26
CA PRO A 115 -3.20 -8.57 -27.04
C PRO A 115 -2.77 -10.02 -26.81
N THR A 116 -2.12 -10.61 -27.82
CA THR A 116 -1.23 -11.75 -27.58
C THR A 116 0.00 -11.30 -26.81
N TYR A 117 0.73 -12.24 -26.17
CA TYR A 117 1.93 -11.89 -25.42
C TYR A 117 2.96 -11.17 -26.31
N GLN A 118 3.13 -11.63 -27.55
CA GLN A 118 4.04 -10.98 -28.51
C GLN A 118 3.55 -9.60 -28.98
N GLU A 119 2.23 -9.41 -29.14
CA GLU A 119 1.68 -8.08 -29.44
C GLU A 119 1.91 -7.13 -28.27
N TYR A 120 1.76 -7.58 -27.03
CA TYR A 120 2.06 -6.78 -25.84
C TYR A 120 3.50 -6.31 -25.79
N LEU A 121 4.46 -7.22 -25.96
CA LEU A 121 5.88 -6.86 -26.04
C LEU A 121 6.11 -5.83 -27.16
N GLY A 122 5.46 -6.03 -28.31
CA GLY A 122 5.52 -5.10 -29.44
C GLY A 122 4.96 -3.71 -29.10
N ILE A 123 3.82 -3.63 -28.41
CA ILE A 123 3.19 -2.37 -27.99
C ILE A 123 4.09 -1.60 -27.02
N MET A 124 4.60 -2.27 -25.97
CA MET A 124 5.49 -1.65 -24.99
C MET A 124 6.73 -1.05 -25.67
N GLN A 125 7.36 -1.80 -26.56
CA GLN A 125 8.52 -1.32 -27.32
C GLN A 125 8.15 -0.19 -28.29
N GLN A 126 6.96 -0.24 -28.89
CA GLN A 126 6.51 0.78 -29.83
C GLN A 126 6.32 2.14 -29.15
N PHE A 127 5.84 2.19 -27.91
CA PHE A 127 5.75 3.44 -27.14
C PHE A 127 7.11 4.14 -27.02
N ALA A 128 8.15 3.43 -26.58
CA ALA A 128 9.50 3.98 -26.47
C ALA A 128 10.14 4.34 -27.83
N ILE A 129 9.76 3.64 -28.91
CA ILE A 129 10.22 3.97 -30.27
C ILE A 129 9.59 5.28 -30.78
N ASP A 130 8.29 5.47 -30.54
CA ASP A 130 7.54 6.62 -31.05
C ASP A 130 7.75 7.87 -30.19
N TYR A 131 7.99 7.70 -28.88
CA TYR A 131 8.17 8.79 -27.91
C TYR A 131 9.49 8.67 -27.12
N PRO A 132 10.66 8.60 -27.78
CA PRO A 132 11.94 8.30 -27.12
C PRO A 132 12.47 9.42 -26.21
N GLU A 133 11.86 10.61 -26.25
CA GLU A 133 12.19 11.72 -25.36
C GLU A 133 11.30 11.76 -24.11
N LEU A 134 10.17 11.03 -24.11
CA LEU A 134 9.17 11.08 -23.04
C LEU A 134 8.97 9.75 -22.31
N CYS A 135 9.31 8.62 -22.93
CA CYS A 135 9.20 7.33 -22.25
C CYS A 135 10.27 6.31 -22.62
N GLU A 136 10.46 5.36 -21.71
CA GLU A 136 11.31 4.18 -21.92
C GLU A 136 10.63 2.91 -21.38
N VAL A 137 11.01 1.76 -21.95
CA VAL A 137 10.60 0.46 -21.42
C VAL A 137 11.61 0.02 -20.37
N VAL A 138 11.12 -0.29 -19.17
CA VAL A 138 11.93 -0.84 -18.08
C VAL A 138 11.49 -2.27 -17.80
N ASP A 139 12.44 -3.21 -17.82
CA ASP A 139 12.22 -4.60 -17.46
C ASP A 139 12.75 -4.83 -16.04
N ILE A 140 11.85 -5.16 -15.12
CA ILE A 140 12.19 -5.36 -13.70
C ILE A 140 12.53 -6.83 -13.37
N GLY A 141 12.42 -7.73 -14.35
CA GLY A 141 12.75 -9.14 -14.16
C GLY A 141 11.89 -10.08 -15.01
N SER A 142 12.13 -11.37 -14.83
CA SER A 142 11.38 -12.41 -15.55
C SER A 142 10.61 -13.31 -14.60
N THR A 143 9.46 -13.77 -15.05
CA THR A 143 8.63 -14.78 -14.37
C THR A 143 9.27 -16.17 -14.40
N GLU A 144 8.63 -17.12 -13.72
CA GLU A 144 9.04 -18.53 -13.66
C GLU A 144 9.05 -19.21 -15.04
N GLU A 145 8.14 -18.85 -15.94
CA GLU A 145 8.17 -19.31 -17.34
C GLU A 145 9.04 -18.45 -18.27
N GLY A 146 9.72 -17.43 -17.73
CA GLY A 146 10.65 -16.57 -18.45
C GLY A 146 9.98 -15.48 -19.28
N ARG A 147 8.81 -14.99 -18.86
CA ARG A 147 8.15 -13.81 -19.44
C ARG A 147 8.61 -12.54 -18.73
N ASP A 148 8.67 -11.43 -19.44
CA ASP A 148 9.23 -10.17 -18.96
C ASP A 148 8.20 -9.39 -18.14
N LEU A 149 8.65 -8.73 -17.07
CA LEU A 149 7.85 -7.84 -16.23
C LEU A 149 8.18 -6.40 -16.59
N LEU A 150 7.34 -5.82 -17.43
CA LEU A 150 7.63 -4.55 -18.09
C LEU A 150 6.85 -3.37 -17.50
N PHE A 151 7.55 -2.27 -17.29
CA PHE A 151 7.01 -0.94 -17.06
C PHE A 151 7.22 -0.04 -18.28
N ILE A 152 6.33 0.92 -18.46
CA ILE A 152 6.66 2.18 -19.15
C ILE A 152 6.90 3.24 -18.09
N HIS A 153 8.09 3.83 -18.14
CA HIS A 153 8.48 5.02 -17.39
C HIS A 153 8.22 6.24 -18.27
N ILE A 154 7.41 7.20 -17.81
CA ILE A 154 7.04 8.42 -18.53
C ILE A 154 7.47 9.63 -17.70
N ASN A 155 8.32 10.48 -18.26
CA ASN A 155 8.79 11.71 -17.62
C ASN A 155 9.17 12.74 -18.71
N ASP A 156 9.03 14.04 -18.44
CA ASP A 156 9.42 15.10 -19.38
C ASP A 156 10.95 15.26 -19.53
N ASN A 157 11.73 14.63 -18.65
CA ASN A 157 13.18 14.69 -18.61
C ASN A 157 13.81 13.38 -18.07
N LEU A 158 13.64 12.30 -18.85
CA LEU A 158 14.16 10.97 -18.55
C LEU A 158 15.62 10.95 -18.08
N GLY A 159 15.87 10.19 -17.01
CA GLY A 159 17.21 9.94 -16.47
C GLY A 159 17.79 11.07 -15.61
N ILE A 160 16.99 12.09 -15.29
CA ILE A 160 17.35 13.17 -14.37
C ILE A 160 16.33 13.20 -13.23
N GLU A 161 16.80 13.00 -12.00
CA GLU A 161 15.97 13.16 -10.81
C GLU A 161 15.48 14.61 -10.68
N GLN A 162 14.17 14.79 -10.46
CA GLN A 162 13.51 16.11 -10.33
C GLN A 162 12.78 16.23 -8.99
N GLU A 163 12.27 17.43 -8.65
CA GLU A 163 11.42 17.64 -7.46
C GLU A 163 9.98 17.17 -7.75
N GLU A 164 9.82 15.89 -8.06
CA GLU A 164 8.58 15.27 -8.55
C GLU A 164 8.24 14.02 -7.74
N PRO A 165 6.97 13.82 -7.32
CA PRO A 165 6.57 12.55 -6.73
C PRO A 165 6.66 11.44 -7.77
N GLU A 166 7.21 10.30 -7.38
CA GLU A 166 7.07 9.06 -8.14
C GLU A 166 5.67 8.46 -7.94
N PHE A 167 5.01 8.12 -9.03
CA PHE A 167 3.67 7.54 -9.05
C PHE A 167 3.66 6.23 -9.82
N MET A 168 2.97 5.22 -9.29
CA MET A 168 2.91 3.89 -9.91
C MET A 168 1.47 3.39 -10.16
N TYR A 169 1.16 2.96 -11.38
CA TYR A 169 0.03 2.08 -11.67
C TYR A 169 0.50 0.69 -12.04
N THR A 170 -0.19 -0.33 -11.53
CA THR A 170 0.07 -1.74 -11.92
C THR A 170 -1.22 -2.51 -12.13
N SER A 171 -1.22 -3.53 -12.97
CA SER A 171 -2.42 -4.31 -13.23
C SER A 171 -2.15 -5.80 -13.39
N SER A 172 -3.21 -6.58 -13.17
CA SER A 172 -3.26 -7.99 -13.60
C SER A 172 -2.24 -8.85 -12.87
N MET A 173 -2.06 -8.60 -11.57
CA MET A 173 -1.28 -9.48 -10.69
C MET A 173 -1.98 -10.83 -10.47
N HIS A 174 -3.32 -10.83 -10.52
CA HIS A 174 -4.07 -12.02 -10.87
C HIS A 174 -4.21 -12.10 -12.38
N GLY A 175 -3.73 -13.19 -12.97
CA GLY A 175 -3.64 -13.28 -14.44
C GLY A 175 -4.99 -13.32 -15.15
N ASP A 176 -6.09 -13.64 -14.46
CA ASP A 176 -7.43 -13.70 -15.03
C ASP A 176 -8.25 -12.41 -14.84
N GLU A 177 -7.67 -11.35 -14.25
CA GLU A 177 -8.27 -10.04 -14.04
C GLU A 177 -7.70 -9.02 -15.05
N ILE A 178 -8.31 -8.94 -16.24
CA ILE A 178 -7.61 -8.46 -17.45
C ILE A 178 -8.16 -7.11 -17.97
N THR A 179 -9.22 -6.56 -17.37
CA THR A 179 -9.73 -5.23 -17.77
C THR A 179 -8.65 -4.14 -17.58
N GLY A 180 -8.01 -4.11 -16.41
CA GLY A 180 -6.94 -3.15 -16.12
C GLY A 180 -5.75 -3.25 -17.07
N TYR A 181 -5.43 -4.46 -17.57
CA TYR A 181 -4.34 -4.67 -18.51
C TYR A 181 -4.44 -3.76 -19.75
N VAL A 182 -5.61 -3.78 -20.39
CA VAL A 182 -5.84 -3.02 -21.62
C VAL A 182 -5.97 -1.52 -21.32
N LEU A 183 -6.61 -1.18 -20.21
CA LEU A 183 -6.76 0.21 -19.80
C LEU A 183 -5.43 0.87 -19.44
N MET A 184 -4.48 0.14 -18.87
CA MET A 184 -3.12 0.66 -18.60
C MET A 184 -2.33 0.90 -19.89
N LEU A 185 -2.41 -0.01 -20.87
CA LEU A 185 -1.81 0.21 -22.19
C LEU A 185 -2.40 1.46 -22.87
N ARG A 186 -3.73 1.64 -22.77
CA ARG A 186 -4.42 2.82 -23.30
C ARG A 186 -4.11 4.10 -22.54
N LEU A 187 -3.88 4.03 -21.23
CA LEU A 187 -3.46 5.18 -20.42
C LEU A 187 -2.07 5.67 -20.84
N ILE A 188 -1.13 4.75 -21.08
CA ILE A 188 0.19 5.07 -21.63
C ILE A 188 0.04 5.80 -22.98
N GLU A 189 -0.72 5.23 -23.92
CA GLU A 189 -0.98 5.87 -25.22
C GLU A 189 -1.59 7.27 -25.04
N TYR A 190 -2.59 7.41 -24.17
CA TYR A 190 -3.27 8.68 -23.93
C TYR A 190 -2.32 9.76 -23.41
N LEU A 191 -1.47 9.46 -22.42
CA LEU A 191 -0.52 10.41 -21.86
C LEU A 191 0.50 10.87 -22.92
N LEU A 192 1.02 9.92 -23.72
CA LEU A 192 2.01 10.20 -24.75
C LEU A 192 1.42 11.00 -25.94
N GLU A 193 0.25 10.60 -26.45
CA GLU A 193 -0.40 11.28 -27.58
C GLU A 193 -0.91 12.68 -27.21
N ASN A 194 -1.28 12.90 -25.95
CA ASN A 194 -1.85 14.16 -25.51
C ASN A 194 -0.84 15.09 -24.81
N TYR A 195 0.43 14.69 -24.69
CA TYR A 195 1.49 15.59 -24.23
C TYR A 195 1.67 16.77 -25.19
N GLY A 196 1.58 18.00 -24.67
CA GLY A 196 1.59 19.24 -25.45
C GLY A 196 0.27 19.55 -26.17
N VAL A 197 -0.77 18.72 -26.01
CA VAL A 197 -2.10 18.90 -26.62
C VAL A 197 -3.17 19.13 -25.55
N ASP A 198 -3.29 18.20 -24.60
CA ASP A 198 -4.18 18.32 -23.46
C ASP A 198 -3.43 18.91 -22.26
N ALA A 199 -4.06 19.89 -21.59
CA ALA A 199 -3.41 20.63 -20.51
C ALA A 199 -3.19 19.77 -19.26
N GLN A 200 -4.13 18.86 -18.95
CA GLN A 200 -4.00 18.00 -17.77
C GLN A 200 -2.93 16.94 -18.01
N ALA A 201 -2.97 16.24 -19.15
CA ALA A 201 -1.96 15.23 -19.50
C ALA A 201 -0.54 15.85 -19.55
N THR A 202 -0.40 17.04 -20.13
CA THR A 202 0.87 17.77 -20.16
C THR A 202 1.35 18.12 -18.75
N ASN A 203 0.46 18.55 -17.86
CA ASN A 203 0.81 18.89 -16.49
C ASN A 203 1.25 17.67 -15.68
N LEU A 204 0.58 16.52 -15.86
CA LEU A 204 0.95 15.28 -15.18
C LEU A 204 2.36 14.84 -15.59
N VAL A 205 2.66 14.78 -16.88
CA VAL A 205 3.99 14.36 -17.38
C VAL A 205 5.11 15.33 -16.98
N ASN A 206 4.82 16.62 -16.79
CA ASN A 206 5.81 17.63 -16.38
C ASN A 206 5.99 17.75 -14.85
N SER A 207 5.28 16.96 -14.05
CA SER A 207 5.24 17.19 -12.60
C SER A 207 5.21 15.92 -11.76
N ILE A 208 5.15 14.75 -12.40
CA ILE A 208 5.07 13.45 -11.77
C ILE A 208 6.01 12.55 -12.54
N ASP A 209 6.79 11.75 -11.81
CA ASP A 209 7.54 10.66 -12.41
C ASP A 209 6.65 9.41 -12.49
N ILE A 210 6.20 9.05 -13.70
CA ILE A 210 5.06 8.14 -13.91
C ILE A 210 5.54 6.75 -14.33
N TRP A 211 5.14 5.74 -13.56
CA TRP A 211 5.48 4.34 -13.79
C TRP A 211 4.21 3.51 -14.01
N ILE A 212 4.08 2.85 -15.17
CA ILE A 212 2.88 2.04 -15.49
C ILE A 212 3.29 0.63 -15.89
N ASN A 213 2.85 -0.37 -15.12
CA ASN A 213 2.94 -1.80 -15.45
C ASN A 213 1.55 -2.34 -15.83
N PRO A 214 1.30 -2.65 -17.11
CA PRO A 214 0.01 -3.22 -17.52
C PRO A 214 -0.20 -4.69 -17.08
N LEU A 215 0.89 -5.43 -16.86
CA LEU A 215 0.84 -6.88 -16.71
C LEU A 215 1.86 -7.39 -15.69
N ALA A 216 1.41 -7.57 -14.45
CA ALA A 216 2.24 -8.03 -13.34
C ALA A 216 2.35 -9.58 -13.26
N ASN A 217 1.42 -10.32 -13.88
CA ASN A 217 1.43 -11.78 -13.93
C ASN A 217 1.18 -12.29 -15.35
N PRO A 218 2.16 -12.16 -16.26
CA PRO A 218 2.03 -12.66 -17.63
C PRO A 218 1.91 -14.19 -17.67
N ASP A 219 2.43 -14.92 -16.68
CA ASP A 219 2.31 -16.37 -16.62
C ASP A 219 0.88 -16.84 -16.39
N GLY A 220 0.19 -16.25 -15.42
CA GLY A 220 -1.23 -16.51 -15.20
C GLY A 220 -2.07 -16.07 -16.39
N THR A 221 -1.78 -14.91 -16.97
CA THR A 221 -2.56 -14.34 -18.08
C THR A 221 -2.48 -15.18 -19.35
N TYR A 222 -1.30 -15.76 -19.65
CA TYR A 222 -1.08 -16.58 -20.84
C TYR A 222 -0.95 -18.08 -20.52
N ALA A 223 -1.52 -18.54 -19.40
CA ALA A 223 -1.54 -19.96 -19.01
C ALA A 223 -2.17 -20.88 -20.08
N GLY A 224 -3.15 -20.37 -20.84
CA GLY A 224 -3.76 -21.06 -21.98
C GLY A 224 -2.95 -21.03 -23.28
N GLY A 225 -1.79 -20.37 -23.28
CA GLY A 225 -0.88 -20.16 -24.39
C GLY A 225 -0.83 -18.70 -24.89
N GLU A 226 0.31 -18.31 -25.45
CA GLU A 226 0.66 -16.91 -25.76
C GLU A 226 -0.23 -16.18 -26.79
N ASN A 227 -1.12 -16.89 -27.49
CA ASN A 227 -1.89 -16.35 -28.61
C ASN A 227 -3.25 -15.75 -28.21
N THR A 228 -3.63 -15.85 -26.94
CA THR A 228 -4.89 -15.34 -26.41
C THR A 228 -4.83 -15.39 -24.89
N VAL A 229 -5.60 -14.52 -24.24
CA VAL A 229 -5.83 -14.58 -22.79
C VAL A 229 -6.89 -15.63 -22.39
N SER A 230 -7.44 -16.37 -23.37
CA SER A 230 -8.39 -17.46 -23.10
C SER A 230 -7.76 -18.52 -22.22
N GLY A 231 -8.42 -18.84 -21.11
CA GLY A 231 -7.91 -19.80 -20.14
C GLY A 231 -6.87 -19.25 -19.17
N ALA A 232 -6.70 -17.92 -19.09
CA ALA A 232 -5.94 -17.26 -18.03
C ALA A 232 -6.29 -17.80 -16.63
N THR A 233 -5.30 -17.89 -15.75
CA THR A 233 -5.44 -18.34 -14.36
C THR A 233 -5.22 -17.19 -13.39
N ARG A 234 -5.80 -17.28 -12.19
CA ARG A 234 -5.60 -16.29 -11.13
C ARG A 234 -4.16 -16.32 -10.63
N TYR A 235 -3.63 -17.51 -10.38
CA TYR A 235 -2.30 -17.71 -9.81
C TYR A 235 -1.18 -17.58 -10.84
N ASN A 236 0.07 -17.42 -10.36
CA ASN A 236 1.26 -17.49 -11.20
C ASN A 236 1.58 -18.94 -11.64
N ALA A 237 2.69 -19.14 -12.35
CA ALA A 237 3.08 -20.47 -12.87
C ALA A 237 3.27 -21.56 -11.80
N ASN A 238 3.60 -21.16 -10.57
CA ASN A 238 3.76 -22.06 -9.42
C ASN A 238 2.46 -22.26 -8.63
N PHE A 239 1.34 -21.75 -9.12
CA PHE A 239 0.03 -21.80 -8.49
C PHE A 239 -0.01 -21.10 -7.12
N VAL A 240 0.76 -20.01 -6.98
CA VAL A 240 0.76 -19.14 -5.80
C VAL A 240 -0.04 -17.88 -6.12
N ASN A 241 -0.85 -17.43 -5.15
CA ASN A 241 -1.50 -16.14 -5.23
C ASN A 241 -0.49 -15.03 -4.91
N LEU A 242 -0.12 -14.22 -5.91
CA LEU A 242 0.80 -13.10 -5.72
C LEU A 242 0.29 -12.06 -4.69
N ASN A 243 -1.04 -11.85 -4.59
CA ASN A 243 -1.63 -10.94 -3.62
C ASN A 243 -1.85 -11.57 -2.23
N ARG A 244 -1.14 -12.67 -1.92
CA ARG A 244 -0.99 -13.25 -0.58
C ARG A 244 0.48 -13.52 -0.23
N ASN A 245 1.39 -13.13 -1.13
CA ASN A 245 2.78 -13.54 -1.11
C ASN A 245 3.73 -12.43 -0.65
N TYR A 246 3.24 -11.26 -0.22
CA TYR A 246 4.06 -10.19 0.34
C TYR A 246 4.28 -10.36 1.86
N PRO A 247 5.32 -9.73 2.45
CA PRO A 247 5.38 -9.53 3.89
C PRO A 247 4.12 -8.82 4.39
N ASP A 248 3.58 -9.29 5.51
CA ASP A 248 2.39 -8.71 6.13
C ASP A 248 2.73 -8.01 7.44
N PRO A 249 2.16 -6.83 7.74
CA PRO A 249 2.50 -6.10 8.94
C PRO A 249 1.93 -6.74 10.23
N GLU A 250 0.96 -7.67 10.13
CA GLU A 250 0.48 -8.49 11.24
C GLU A 250 1.16 -9.87 11.29
N ASP A 251 1.10 -10.60 10.17
CA ASP A 251 1.48 -12.01 10.09
C ASP A 251 2.97 -12.22 9.73
N GLY A 252 3.70 -11.16 9.38
CA GLY A 252 5.13 -11.16 9.10
C GLY A 252 5.47 -11.73 7.72
N PRO A 253 6.72 -12.22 7.51
CA PRO A 253 7.14 -12.73 6.22
C PRO A 253 6.48 -14.07 5.87
N HIS A 254 6.14 -14.25 4.59
CA HIS A 254 5.52 -15.47 4.04
C HIS A 254 4.21 -15.90 4.75
N PRO A 255 3.20 -15.03 4.85
CA PRO A 255 1.94 -15.36 5.55
C PRO A 255 1.17 -16.52 4.89
N ASP A 256 1.32 -16.71 3.58
CA ASP A 256 0.79 -17.86 2.82
C ASP A 256 1.59 -19.17 3.00
N GLY A 257 2.74 -19.10 3.67
CA GLY A 257 3.66 -20.21 3.88
C GLY A 257 4.41 -20.67 2.62
N ASN A 258 4.42 -19.87 1.55
CA ASN A 258 5.20 -20.14 0.34
C ASN A 258 6.45 -19.25 0.29
N ALA A 259 7.44 -19.63 -0.52
CA ALA A 259 8.54 -18.73 -0.85
C ALA A 259 8.01 -17.53 -1.64
N TYR A 260 8.73 -16.40 -1.58
CA TYR A 260 8.43 -15.28 -2.48
C TYR A 260 8.66 -15.71 -3.93
N GLN A 261 7.68 -15.41 -4.79
CA GLN A 261 7.71 -15.75 -6.20
C GLN A 261 8.58 -14.77 -6.99
N ALA A 262 9.03 -15.16 -8.19
CA ALA A 262 9.85 -14.30 -9.04
C ALA A 262 9.19 -12.94 -9.30
N GLU A 263 7.87 -12.93 -9.53
CA GLU A 263 7.11 -11.70 -9.69
C GLU A 263 7.11 -10.85 -8.42
N THR A 264 6.78 -11.44 -7.27
CA THR A 264 6.78 -10.75 -5.98
C THR A 264 8.14 -10.13 -5.67
N ILE A 265 9.24 -10.88 -5.87
CA ILE A 265 10.61 -10.40 -5.63
C ILE A 265 10.92 -9.22 -6.54
N ALA A 266 10.63 -9.31 -7.83
CA ALA A 266 10.89 -8.23 -8.78
C ALA A 266 10.18 -6.92 -8.38
N PHE A 267 8.91 -7.02 -7.94
CA PHE A 267 8.17 -5.84 -7.47
C PHE A 267 8.64 -5.32 -6.10
N MET A 268 9.08 -6.19 -5.18
CA MET A 268 9.67 -5.75 -3.90
C MET A 268 11.00 -5.03 -4.14
N ASP A 269 11.91 -5.62 -4.93
CA ASP A 269 13.19 -5.01 -5.27
C ASP A 269 12.97 -3.66 -5.97
N PHE A 270 12.00 -3.60 -6.89
CA PHE A 270 11.64 -2.35 -7.57
C PHE A 270 11.04 -1.29 -6.63
N ALA A 271 10.22 -1.69 -5.65
CA ALA A 271 9.70 -0.76 -4.64
C ALA A 271 10.79 -0.28 -3.68
N GLU A 272 11.78 -1.12 -3.34
CA GLU A 272 12.92 -0.76 -2.48
C GLU A 272 13.90 0.21 -3.17
N ASP A 273 14.05 0.11 -4.49
CA ASP A 273 14.95 0.96 -5.28
C ASP A 273 14.33 2.35 -5.62
N HIS A 274 13.04 2.54 -5.37
CA HIS A 274 12.26 3.72 -5.74
C HIS A 274 11.58 4.38 -4.53
N HIS A 275 11.25 5.67 -4.62
CA HIS A 275 10.52 6.38 -3.55
C HIS A 275 9.09 6.71 -3.99
N PHE A 276 8.32 5.66 -4.34
CA PHE A 276 6.92 5.81 -4.76
C PHE A 276 6.07 6.53 -3.71
N THR A 277 5.55 7.69 -4.07
CA THR A 277 4.68 8.49 -3.21
C THR A 277 3.26 7.91 -3.16
N MET A 278 2.74 7.48 -4.31
CA MET A 278 1.36 7.00 -4.43
C MET A 278 1.24 5.94 -5.52
N SER A 279 0.35 4.98 -5.31
CA SER A 279 0.13 3.90 -6.27
C SER A 279 -1.32 3.41 -6.29
N MET A 280 -1.65 2.58 -7.29
CA MET A 280 -2.86 1.78 -7.32
C MET A 280 -2.61 0.49 -8.11
N ASN A 281 -3.03 -0.64 -7.55
CA ASN A 281 -2.99 -1.95 -8.19
C ASN A 281 -4.40 -2.34 -8.68
N PHE A 282 -4.51 -2.85 -9.91
CA PHE A 282 -5.79 -3.12 -10.56
C PHE A 282 -6.16 -4.59 -10.48
N HIS A 283 -7.43 -4.80 -10.16
CA HIS A 283 -8.11 -6.08 -9.99
C HIS A 283 -9.44 -6.10 -10.76
N GLY A 284 -10.08 -7.27 -10.77
CA GLY A 284 -11.43 -7.45 -11.29
C GLY A 284 -12.18 -8.56 -10.55
N GLY A 285 -13.50 -8.49 -10.58
CA GLY A 285 -14.41 -9.33 -9.78
C GLY A 285 -15.40 -8.49 -8.98
N ALA A 286 -15.10 -7.20 -8.79
CA ALA A 286 -16.00 -6.19 -8.25
C ALA A 286 -15.80 -4.84 -8.95
N GLU A 287 -16.53 -3.81 -8.50
CA GLU A 287 -16.45 -2.44 -9.00
C GLU A 287 -16.41 -1.46 -7.81
N VAL A 288 -15.20 -1.28 -7.25
CA VAL A 288 -14.96 -0.56 -5.99
C VAL A 288 -13.49 -0.11 -5.88
N VAL A 289 -13.23 1.03 -5.23
CA VAL A 289 -11.90 1.32 -4.66
C VAL A 289 -11.78 0.71 -3.27
N ASN A 290 -10.93 -0.29 -3.13
CA ASN A 290 -10.54 -0.90 -1.87
C ASN A 290 -9.36 -0.13 -1.28
N TYR A 291 -9.46 0.36 -0.05
CA TYR A 291 -8.39 1.12 0.61
C TYR A 291 -7.94 0.49 1.94
N PRO A 292 -6.72 0.80 2.41
CA PRO A 292 -6.14 0.17 3.60
C PRO A 292 -6.97 0.33 4.88
N TRP A 293 -6.83 -0.59 5.83
CA TRP A 293 -6.03 -1.82 5.76
C TRP A 293 -6.85 -3.01 5.23
N ASP A 294 -6.16 -3.94 4.57
CA ASP A 294 -6.69 -5.26 4.26
C ASP A 294 -6.52 -6.25 5.44
N THR A 295 -5.41 -6.13 6.17
CA THR A 295 -5.04 -7.07 7.25
C THR A 295 -5.63 -6.68 8.60
N TRP A 296 -5.65 -5.38 8.94
CA TRP A 296 -6.06 -4.91 10.26
C TRP A 296 -7.49 -4.36 10.34
N SER A 297 -8.17 -4.69 11.43
CA SER A 297 -9.48 -4.14 11.79
C SER A 297 -9.48 -2.68 12.26
N ARG A 298 -8.32 -2.12 12.59
CA ARG A 298 -8.19 -0.70 12.93
C ARG A 298 -7.99 0.10 11.65
N LEU A 299 -8.43 1.35 11.64
CA LEU A 299 -8.25 2.23 10.49
C LEU A 299 -6.80 2.71 10.38
N ALA A 300 -6.37 3.05 9.16
CA ALA A 300 -5.08 3.70 8.94
C ALA A 300 -5.07 5.14 9.51
N ALA A 301 -3.89 5.64 9.88
CA ALA A 301 -3.72 7.01 10.38
C ALA A 301 -4.34 8.06 9.43
N ASP A 302 -4.21 7.82 8.12
CA ASP A 302 -4.68 8.70 7.04
C ASP A 302 -6.10 8.36 6.53
N ASP A 303 -6.95 7.67 7.31
CA ASP A 303 -8.29 7.21 6.88
C ASP A 303 -9.15 8.30 6.21
N ASN A 304 -9.19 9.52 6.75
CA ASN A 304 -9.94 10.61 6.13
C ASN A 304 -9.42 10.97 4.73
N TRP A 305 -8.11 10.89 4.51
CA TRP A 305 -7.50 11.11 3.21
C TRP A 305 -7.81 9.95 2.26
N TRP A 306 -7.71 8.70 2.73
CA TRP A 306 -8.08 7.51 1.96
C TRP A 306 -9.51 7.54 1.46
N VAL A 307 -10.46 7.82 2.35
CA VAL A 307 -11.87 7.98 2.01
C VAL A 307 -12.04 9.11 0.99
N TYR A 308 -11.38 10.27 1.20
CA TYR A 308 -11.48 11.40 0.28
C TYR A 308 -11.01 11.06 -1.13
N VAL A 309 -9.79 10.55 -1.31
CA VAL A 309 -9.25 10.26 -2.65
C VAL A 309 -9.98 9.12 -3.34
N SER A 310 -10.43 8.11 -2.58
CA SER A 310 -11.24 7.02 -3.10
C SER A 310 -12.62 7.51 -3.56
N ARG A 311 -13.23 8.46 -2.82
CA ARG A 311 -14.46 9.14 -3.24
C ARG A 311 -14.26 9.94 -4.51
N GLN A 312 -13.17 10.70 -4.63
CA GLN A 312 -12.87 11.46 -5.84
C GLN A 312 -12.83 10.56 -7.08
N TYR A 313 -12.23 9.37 -6.97
CA TYR A 313 -12.23 8.39 -8.05
C TYR A 313 -13.66 7.93 -8.39
N ALA A 314 -14.40 7.42 -7.40
CA ALA A 314 -15.72 6.83 -7.58
C ALA A 314 -16.76 7.83 -8.10
N ASP A 315 -16.76 9.06 -7.57
CA ASP A 315 -17.71 10.10 -7.95
C ASP A 315 -17.55 10.49 -9.43
N VAL A 316 -16.31 10.65 -9.90
CA VAL A 316 -16.03 10.95 -11.32
C VAL A 316 -16.42 9.78 -12.22
N VAL A 317 -16.22 8.53 -11.77
CA VAL A 317 -16.71 7.35 -12.51
C VAL A 317 -18.24 7.38 -12.62
N HIS A 318 -18.96 7.64 -11.52
CA HIS A 318 -20.42 7.68 -11.51
C HIS A 318 -20.99 8.77 -12.42
N GLU A 319 -20.31 9.90 -12.55
CA GLU A 319 -20.71 10.99 -13.46
C GLU A 319 -20.56 10.62 -14.93
N ASN A 320 -19.65 9.69 -15.25
CA ASN A 320 -19.25 9.37 -16.63
C ASN A 320 -19.66 7.96 -17.08
N SER A 321 -20.43 7.23 -16.27
CA SER A 321 -20.82 5.84 -16.54
C SER A 321 -22.34 5.60 -16.42
N PRO A 322 -22.85 4.46 -16.94
CA PRO A 322 -24.23 4.05 -16.74
C PRO A 322 -24.57 3.83 -15.26
N ALA A 323 -25.83 4.11 -14.91
CA ALA A 323 -26.34 3.82 -13.57
C ALA A 323 -26.13 2.33 -13.21
N GLY A 324 -25.41 2.09 -12.12
CA GLY A 324 -25.11 0.76 -11.61
C GLY A 324 -23.62 0.39 -11.72
N TYR A 325 -22.86 1.02 -12.62
CA TYR A 325 -21.42 0.82 -12.66
C TYR A 325 -20.74 1.43 -11.43
N PHE A 326 -19.76 0.72 -10.87
CA PHE A 326 -18.94 1.19 -9.75
C PHE A 326 -19.74 1.45 -8.46
N GLY A 327 -20.86 0.73 -8.28
CA GLY A 327 -21.77 0.90 -7.16
C GLY A 327 -21.49 0.00 -5.94
N GLY A 328 -20.36 -0.72 -5.90
CA GLY A 328 -20.03 -1.64 -4.82
C GLY A 328 -20.08 -0.96 -3.44
N PHE A 329 -20.54 -1.67 -2.41
CA PHE A 329 -20.61 -1.14 -1.02
C PHE A 329 -21.37 0.21 -0.91
N ASP A 330 -22.50 0.30 -1.63
CA ASP A 330 -23.42 1.44 -1.71
C ASP A 330 -22.90 2.70 -2.41
N ASN A 331 -21.58 2.89 -2.50
CA ASN A 331 -21.03 4.13 -3.05
C ASN A 331 -19.77 3.95 -3.92
N GLY A 332 -19.19 2.76 -4.02
CA GLY A 332 -18.01 2.49 -4.84
C GLY A 332 -16.67 2.59 -4.09
N ILE A 333 -16.67 2.63 -2.75
CA ILE A 333 -15.45 2.48 -1.95
C ILE A 333 -15.64 1.49 -0.81
N THR A 334 -14.58 0.84 -0.36
CA THR A 334 -14.60 0.00 0.84
C THR A 334 -13.24 0.00 1.55
N ASN A 335 -13.25 -0.07 2.88
CA ASN A 335 -12.06 -0.53 3.60
C ASN A 335 -11.90 -2.04 3.34
N GLY A 336 -10.66 -2.50 3.15
CA GLY A 336 -10.39 -3.89 2.78
C GLY A 336 -10.76 -4.90 3.85
N TYR A 337 -10.37 -4.65 5.10
CA TYR A 337 -10.73 -5.52 6.23
C TYR A 337 -12.25 -5.63 6.40
N ASP A 338 -12.98 -4.52 6.26
CA ASP A 338 -14.45 -4.48 6.33
C ASP A 338 -15.14 -5.29 5.22
N TRP A 339 -14.52 -5.41 4.04
CA TRP A 339 -15.00 -6.27 2.97
C TRP A 339 -14.70 -7.75 3.29
N TYR A 340 -13.42 -8.10 3.33
CA TYR A 340 -12.90 -9.35 3.88
C TYR A 340 -11.40 -9.24 4.12
N THR A 341 -10.94 -9.68 5.29
CA THR A 341 -9.51 -9.62 5.63
C THR A 341 -8.64 -10.55 4.80
N ILE A 342 -7.47 -10.05 4.42
CA ILE A 342 -6.41 -10.83 3.76
C ILE A 342 -5.06 -10.51 4.42
N ALA A 343 -4.14 -11.47 4.37
CA ALA A 343 -2.75 -11.26 4.77
C ALA A 343 -1.82 -11.43 3.57
N GLY A 344 -0.72 -10.67 3.56
CA GLY A 344 0.30 -10.70 2.51
C GLY A 344 -0.14 -10.06 1.20
N GLY A 345 -1.10 -9.13 1.28
CA GLY A 345 -1.52 -8.30 0.16
C GLY A 345 -0.46 -7.25 -0.18
N ARG A 346 -0.35 -6.90 -1.46
CA ARG A 346 0.62 -5.89 -1.91
C ARG A 346 0.26 -4.49 -1.39
N GLN A 347 -1.04 -4.17 -1.36
CA GLN A 347 -1.53 -2.87 -0.89
C GLN A 347 -0.95 -2.53 0.49
N ASP A 348 -1.15 -3.41 1.48
CA ASP A 348 -0.69 -3.18 2.84
C ASP A 348 0.84 -3.19 2.95
N TYR A 349 1.54 -4.01 2.16
CA TYR A 349 3.00 -3.99 2.05
C TYR A 349 3.54 -2.63 1.57
N MET A 350 2.98 -2.09 0.48
CA MET A 350 3.39 -0.78 -0.06
C MET A 350 3.16 0.34 0.95
N ASN A 351 2.02 0.32 1.64
CA ASN A 351 1.66 1.33 2.63
C ASN A 351 2.52 1.27 3.89
N TYR A 352 2.78 0.08 4.41
CA TYR A 352 3.46 -0.10 5.69
C TYR A 352 4.99 -0.17 5.59
N GLU A 353 5.54 -0.86 4.58
CA GLU A 353 6.98 -1.10 4.45
C GLU A 353 7.68 -0.05 3.58
N ASN A 354 6.98 0.52 2.58
CA ASN A 354 7.57 1.46 1.60
C ASN A 354 7.03 2.89 1.73
N ASN A 355 6.16 3.16 2.71
CA ASN A 355 5.48 4.45 2.91
C ASN A 355 4.75 4.97 1.65
N CYS A 356 4.45 4.09 0.69
CA CYS A 356 3.78 4.41 -0.56
C CYS A 356 2.27 4.30 -0.38
N ARG A 357 1.53 5.34 -0.77
CA ARG A 357 0.08 5.34 -0.63
C ARG A 357 -0.58 4.55 -1.77
N GLU A 358 -0.71 3.23 -1.58
CA GLU A 358 -1.34 2.33 -2.55
C GLU A 358 -2.80 1.97 -2.17
N VAL A 359 -3.69 1.95 -3.16
CA VAL A 359 -5.04 1.36 -3.06
C VAL A 359 -5.21 0.21 -4.06
N THR A 360 -6.19 -0.65 -3.84
CA THR A 360 -6.62 -1.67 -4.80
C THR A 360 -7.87 -1.20 -5.54
N LEU A 361 -7.83 -1.20 -6.87
CA LEU A 361 -8.98 -0.85 -7.71
C LEU A 361 -9.59 -2.10 -8.34
N GLU A 362 -10.80 -2.45 -7.93
CA GLU A 362 -11.65 -3.41 -8.61
C GLU A 362 -12.42 -2.70 -9.71
N ILE A 363 -12.05 -2.92 -10.98
CA ILE A 363 -12.53 -2.08 -12.08
C ILE A 363 -13.73 -2.65 -12.84
N SER A 364 -14.05 -3.93 -12.67
CA SER A 364 -15.11 -4.61 -13.42
C SER A 364 -15.61 -5.86 -12.71
N ASP A 365 -16.93 -6.04 -12.63
CA ASP A 365 -17.55 -7.24 -12.04
C ASP A 365 -17.18 -8.55 -12.78
N ILE A 366 -16.97 -8.46 -14.09
CA ILE A 366 -16.53 -9.58 -14.92
C ILE A 366 -15.01 -9.47 -15.07
N LYS A 367 -14.26 -10.49 -14.65
CA LYS A 367 -12.79 -10.48 -14.71
C LYS A 367 -12.20 -10.46 -16.13
N LEU A 368 -12.91 -11.11 -17.06
CA LEU A 368 -12.60 -11.15 -18.49
C LEU A 368 -13.86 -10.77 -19.29
N PRO A 369 -14.21 -9.47 -19.39
CA PRO A 369 -15.37 -9.03 -20.15
C PRO A 369 -15.17 -9.22 -21.66
N PRO A 370 -16.24 -9.17 -22.46
CA PRO A 370 -16.13 -9.11 -23.90
C PRO A 370 -15.23 -7.94 -24.34
N PRO A 371 -14.30 -8.13 -25.28
CA PRO A 371 -13.39 -7.07 -25.70
C PRO A 371 -14.08 -5.79 -26.22
N SER A 372 -15.29 -5.92 -26.75
CA SER A 372 -16.11 -4.79 -27.21
C SER A 372 -16.55 -3.83 -26.10
N GLU A 373 -16.45 -4.22 -24.83
CA GLU A 373 -16.81 -3.39 -23.67
C GLU A 373 -15.62 -2.57 -23.14
N LEU A 374 -14.38 -2.94 -23.48
CA LEU A 374 -13.16 -2.25 -23.05
C LEU A 374 -13.13 -0.75 -23.41
N PRO A 375 -13.60 -0.32 -24.60
CA PRO A 375 -13.65 1.10 -24.92
C PRO A 375 -14.59 1.89 -24.01
N GLU A 376 -15.68 1.26 -23.55
CA GLU A 376 -16.61 1.89 -22.61
C GLU A 376 -16.00 1.99 -21.21
N PHE A 377 -15.38 0.91 -20.70
CA PHE A 377 -14.65 0.96 -19.42
C PHE A 377 -13.60 2.07 -19.40
N TRP A 378 -12.90 2.30 -20.51
CA TRP A 378 -12.00 3.44 -20.62
C TRP A 378 -12.76 4.77 -20.45
N GLU A 379 -13.84 5.00 -21.19
CA GLU A 379 -14.60 6.25 -21.12
C GLU A 379 -15.15 6.52 -19.71
N TYR A 380 -15.45 5.47 -18.95
CA TYR A 380 -15.92 5.57 -17.57
C TYR A 380 -14.81 5.99 -16.61
N ASN A 381 -13.59 5.49 -16.79
CA ASN A 381 -12.54 5.57 -15.78
C ASN A 381 -11.42 6.56 -16.07
N TYR A 382 -11.12 6.88 -17.33
CA TYR A 382 -9.85 7.57 -17.65
C TYR A 382 -9.69 8.93 -16.94
N ARG A 383 -10.79 9.66 -16.75
CA ARG A 383 -10.78 10.93 -16.00
C ARG A 383 -10.39 10.70 -14.54
N SER A 384 -10.92 9.66 -13.92
CA SER A 384 -10.56 9.26 -12.55
C SER A 384 -9.10 8.78 -12.47
N LEU A 385 -8.60 8.09 -13.50
CA LEU A 385 -7.19 7.68 -13.57
C LEU A 385 -6.23 8.88 -13.57
N LEU A 386 -6.53 9.91 -14.36
CA LEU A 386 -5.74 11.14 -14.41
C LEU A 386 -5.85 11.91 -13.09
N ASN A 387 -7.08 12.06 -12.57
CA ASN A 387 -7.33 12.80 -11.32
C ASN A 387 -6.69 12.12 -10.10
N TYR A 388 -6.69 10.79 -10.03
CA TYR A 388 -6.06 10.05 -8.93
C TYR A 388 -4.54 10.19 -8.97
N MET A 389 -3.94 10.14 -10.16
CA MET A 389 -2.51 10.44 -10.33
C MET A 389 -2.18 11.87 -9.89
N GLU A 390 -3.04 12.84 -10.21
CA GLU A 390 -2.88 14.24 -9.81
C GLU A 390 -2.86 14.44 -8.28
N GLN A 391 -3.50 13.55 -7.50
CA GLN A 391 -3.49 13.63 -6.03
C GLN A 391 -2.08 13.51 -5.42
N SER A 392 -1.11 12.92 -6.13
CA SER A 392 0.29 12.85 -5.69
C SER A 392 0.96 14.23 -5.58
N LEU A 393 0.39 15.25 -6.23
CA LEU A 393 0.91 16.62 -6.24
C LEU A 393 0.48 17.45 -5.04
N TYR A 394 -0.45 16.96 -4.21
CA TYR A 394 -1.08 17.72 -3.12
C TYR A 394 -0.54 17.35 -1.74
N GLY A 395 -1.05 17.99 -0.69
CA GLY A 395 -0.59 17.78 0.69
C GLY A 395 0.62 18.64 1.05
N ILE A 396 1.49 18.15 1.91
CA ILE A 396 2.70 18.87 2.34
C ILE A 396 3.89 18.39 1.50
N ARG A 397 4.59 19.33 0.85
CA ARG A 397 5.72 19.03 -0.03
C ARG A 397 6.89 19.95 0.27
N GLY A 398 8.09 19.60 -0.16
CA GLY A 398 9.23 20.52 -0.16
C GLY A 398 10.57 19.83 -0.07
N LEU A 399 11.61 20.62 0.15
CA LEU A 399 13.00 20.16 0.21
C LEU A 399 13.55 20.17 1.64
N ILE A 400 14.32 19.16 1.99
CA ILE A 400 15.09 19.07 3.23
C ILE A 400 16.57 19.14 2.91
N THR A 401 17.24 20.17 3.45
CA THR A 401 18.65 20.46 3.17
C THR A 401 19.47 20.69 4.43
N ASP A 402 20.77 20.49 4.35
CA ASP A 402 21.74 20.84 5.40
C ASP A 402 21.89 22.36 5.45
N GLU A 403 21.71 22.96 6.63
CA GLU A 403 21.80 24.41 6.83
C GLU A 403 23.17 25.01 6.45
N GLN A 404 24.26 24.26 6.63
CA GLN A 404 25.62 24.72 6.37
C GLN A 404 26.05 24.50 4.92
N THR A 405 25.73 23.34 4.35
CA THR A 405 26.20 22.97 3.00
C THR A 405 25.18 23.27 1.90
N GLY A 406 23.90 23.35 2.24
CA GLY A 406 22.79 23.46 1.30
C GLY A 406 22.52 22.19 0.50
N LEU A 407 23.21 21.08 0.80
CA LEU A 407 22.98 19.79 0.16
C LEU A 407 21.73 19.11 0.72
N ALA A 408 21.10 18.27 -0.11
CA ALA A 408 19.96 17.45 0.28
C ALA A 408 20.28 16.53 1.47
N VAL A 409 19.27 16.29 2.30
CA VAL A 409 19.35 15.39 3.46
C VAL A 409 18.24 14.36 3.35
N ALA A 410 18.58 13.07 3.45
CA ALA A 410 17.61 12.01 3.71
C ALA A 410 17.12 12.14 5.16
N ALA A 411 15.85 12.49 5.33
CA ALA A 411 15.25 12.84 6.61
C ALA A 411 13.83 12.28 6.72
N GLU A 412 13.45 11.91 7.93
CA GLU A 412 12.08 11.56 8.30
C GLU A 412 11.21 12.82 8.42
N VAL A 413 9.96 12.70 7.97
CA VAL A 413 8.90 13.69 8.06
C VAL A 413 7.74 13.07 8.82
N PHE A 414 7.57 13.47 10.09
CA PHE A 414 6.62 12.88 11.02
C PHE A 414 5.61 13.91 11.53
N ILE A 415 4.32 13.68 11.30
CA ILE A 415 3.22 14.50 11.79
C ILE A 415 2.91 14.14 13.25
N VAL A 416 3.11 15.11 14.15
CA VAL A 416 2.91 14.94 15.59
C VAL A 416 1.44 14.68 15.91
N ASP A 417 1.18 13.71 16.80
CA ASP A 417 -0.16 13.29 17.25
C ASP A 417 -1.07 12.78 16.10
N HIS A 418 -0.49 12.40 14.96
CA HIS A 418 -1.20 11.84 13.81
C HIS A 418 -0.55 10.56 13.30
N ASP A 419 0.76 10.60 13.01
CA ASP A 419 1.45 9.46 12.40
C ASP A 419 1.55 8.26 13.35
N GLU A 420 1.13 7.09 12.86
CA GLU A 420 1.19 5.79 13.52
C GLU A 420 1.25 4.67 12.46
N ASP A 421 1.57 3.45 12.87
CA ASP A 421 1.61 2.28 11.97
C ASP A 421 2.43 2.52 10.68
N ASN A 422 3.62 3.12 10.82
CA ASN A 422 4.53 3.49 9.72
C ASN A 422 3.97 4.49 8.69
N SER A 423 3.04 5.37 9.09
CA SER A 423 2.50 6.38 8.17
C SER A 423 3.42 7.57 7.88
N GLN A 424 4.57 7.70 8.54
CA GLN A 424 5.55 8.76 8.22
C GLN A 424 6.10 8.63 6.79
N VAL A 425 6.72 9.69 6.28
CA VAL A 425 7.42 9.67 4.98
C VAL A 425 8.86 10.16 5.13
N TYR A 426 9.65 9.99 4.08
CA TYR A 426 11.06 10.38 4.06
C TYR A 426 11.35 11.29 2.87
N SER A 427 12.38 12.13 2.99
CA SER A 427 12.93 12.83 1.83
C SER A 427 13.87 11.95 1.02
N SER A 428 13.76 12.06 -0.29
CA SER A 428 14.50 11.27 -1.28
C SER A 428 15.79 11.96 -1.67
N LEU A 429 16.87 11.19 -1.87
CA LEU A 429 18.12 11.70 -2.44
C LEU A 429 18.16 11.39 -3.94
N PRO A 430 18.85 12.20 -4.76
CA PRO A 430 19.74 13.32 -4.40
C PRO A 430 19.08 14.70 -4.23
N VAL A 431 17.78 14.85 -4.50
CA VAL A 431 17.12 16.17 -4.54
C VAL A 431 16.78 16.69 -3.13
N GLY A 432 16.43 15.79 -2.21
CA GLY A 432 16.02 16.08 -0.84
C GLY A 432 14.54 16.41 -0.74
N ASP A 433 13.75 16.12 -1.77
CA ASP A 433 12.31 16.36 -1.79
C ASP A 433 11.55 15.32 -0.97
N TYR A 434 10.40 15.71 -0.44
CA TYR A 434 9.47 14.80 0.23
C TYR A 434 8.03 15.16 -0.13
N ASN A 435 7.17 14.15 -0.10
CA ASN A 435 5.75 14.29 -0.40
C ASN A 435 4.93 13.61 0.71
N ARG A 436 4.21 14.39 1.53
CA ARG A 436 3.32 13.89 2.58
C ARG A 436 1.87 14.19 2.20
N LEU A 437 1.22 13.20 1.59
CA LEU A 437 -0.20 13.25 1.23
C LEU A 437 -1.04 13.21 2.50
N ILE A 438 -1.91 14.19 2.71
CA ILE A 438 -2.69 14.30 3.94
C ILE A 438 -3.98 15.09 3.67
N TYR A 439 -5.05 14.77 4.39
CA TYR A 439 -6.31 15.50 4.32
C TYR A 439 -6.15 16.95 4.80
N GLU A 440 -7.07 17.84 4.42
CA GLU A 440 -7.06 19.22 4.88
C GLU A 440 -7.10 19.34 6.41
N GLY A 441 -6.30 20.26 6.94
CA GLY A 441 -6.10 20.39 8.37
C GLY A 441 -4.95 21.32 8.74
N VAL A 442 -4.69 21.43 10.05
CA VAL A 442 -3.56 22.19 10.58
C VAL A 442 -2.65 21.23 11.35
N TYR A 443 -1.39 21.14 10.91
CA TYR A 443 -0.47 20.10 11.36
C TYR A 443 0.80 20.69 11.98
N SER A 444 1.37 19.93 12.91
CA SER A 444 2.72 20.12 13.42
C SER A 444 3.59 18.98 12.92
N VAL A 445 4.67 19.31 12.21
CA VAL A 445 5.54 18.33 11.53
C VAL A 445 6.94 18.39 12.12
N THR A 446 7.46 17.24 12.49
CA THR A 446 8.85 17.03 12.93
C THR A 446 9.67 16.52 11.76
N TYR A 447 10.78 17.18 11.50
CA TYR A 447 11.78 16.81 10.51
C TYR A 447 13.04 16.34 11.24
N SER A 448 13.51 15.12 10.96
CA SER A 448 14.66 14.54 11.66
C SER A 448 15.55 13.69 10.76
N ALA A 449 16.85 13.77 10.97
CA ALA A 449 17.85 12.93 10.31
C ALA A 449 18.98 12.60 11.29
N GLU A 450 19.62 11.45 11.09
CA GLU A 450 20.80 11.08 11.89
C GLU A 450 21.91 12.13 11.72
N GLY A 451 22.47 12.60 12.84
CA GLY A 451 23.51 13.63 12.82
C GLY A 451 22.98 15.06 12.68
N TYR A 452 21.67 15.29 12.74
CA TYR A 452 21.06 16.61 12.71
C TYR A 452 20.21 16.89 13.96
N ILE A 453 20.02 18.17 14.28
CA ILE A 453 19.06 18.61 15.30
C ILE A 453 17.67 18.56 14.68
N SER A 454 16.75 17.78 15.27
CA SER A 454 15.35 17.71 14.81
C SER A 454 14.67 19.08 14.87
N LYS A 455 13.85 19.37 13.87
CA LYS A 455 13.14 20.64 13.74
C LYS A 455 11.65 20.41 13.68
N VAL A 456 10.89 21.15 14.47
CA VAL A 456 9.42 21.12 14.45
C VAL A 456 8.90 22.39 13.79
N VAL A 457 8.04 22.23 12.78
CA VAL A 457 7.28 23.32 12.15
C VAL A 457 5.82 23.16 12.55
N ASN A 458 5.27 24.16 13.23
CA ASN A 458 3.89 24.15 13.70
C ASN A 458 3.00 24.97 12.75
N ASP A 459 1.69 24.77 12.89
CA ASP A 459 0.65 25.56 12.21
C ASP A 459 0.73 25.48 10.67
N ILE A 460 1.11 24.32 10.11
CA ILE A 460 1.07 24.07 8.66
C ILE A 460 -0.38 23.83 8.25
N ASN A 461 -0.97 24.77 7.52
CA ASN A 461 -2.35 24.70 7.06
C ASN A 461 -2.43 24.06 5.67
N VAL A 462 -2.92 22.83 5.61
CA VAL A 462 -3.16 22.06 4.38
C VAL A 462 -4.60 22.24 3.92
N VAL A 463 -4.79 22.36 2.62
CA VAL A 463 -6.09 22.42 1.95
C VAL A 463 -6.11 21.35 0.88
N ASN A 464 -7.20 20.61 0.75
CA ASN A 464 -7.35 19.59 -0.30
C ASN A 464 -7.14 20.20 -1.68
N ASP A 465 -6.66 19.37 -2.62
CA ASP A 465 -6.39 19.75 -4.01
C ASP A 465 -5.36 20.88 -4.17
N ASN A 466 -4.50 21.09 -3.15
CA ASN A 466 -3.44 22.09 -3.15
C ASN A 466 -2.16 21.53 -2.56
N ALA A 467 -1.01 21.98 -3.09
CA ALA A 467 0.30 21.75 -2.52
C ALA A 467 0.62 22.82 -1.46
N THR A 468 1.07 22.38 -0.28
CA THR A 468 1.58 23.23 0.80
C THR A 468 3.08 23.06 0.91
N PHE A 469 3.85 23.98 0.33
CA PHE A 469 5.30 23.90 0.29
C PHE A 469 5.96 24.34 1.61
N VAL A 470 6.72 23.44 2.22
CA VAL A 470 7.47 23.66 3.47
C VAL A 470 8.91 23.16 3.30
N ASN A 471 9.81 24.06 2.88
CA ASN A 471 11.23 23.77 2.79
C ASN A 471 11.90 23.88 4.17
N VAL A 472 12.74 22.91 4.50
CA VAL A 472 13.37 22.79 5.81
C VAL A 472 14.89 22.69 5.67
N GLN A 473 15.59 23.55 6.41
CA GLN A 473 17.01 23.39 6.68
C GLN A 473 17.19 22.72 8.04
N LEU A 474 17.95 21.61 8.06
CA LEU A 474 18.36 20.90 9.26
C LEU A 474 19.78 21.30 9.65
N THR A 475 20.01 21.58 10.93
CA THR A 475 21.32 21.97 11.46
C THR A 475 22.13 20.71 11.81
N PRO A 476 23.31 20.48 11.19
CA PRO A 476 24.17 19.38 11.58
C PRO A 476 24.59 19.47 13.05
N ILE A 477 24.58 18.34 13.74
CA ILE A 477 25.22 18.19 15.03
C ILE A 477 26.73 18.24 14.76
N VAL A 478 27.33 19.42 14.93
CA VAL A 478 28.78 19.57 14.79
C VAL A 478 29.46 18.70 15.85
N GLU A 479 30.24 17.71 15.42
CA GLU A 479 31.23 17.03 16.28
C GLU A 479 32.19 18.10 16.82
N GLY A 480 31.88 18.62 18.01
CA GLY A 480 32.54 19.80 18.56
C GLY A 480 31.65 20.67 19.45
N LEU A 481 30.32 20.46 19.49
CA LEU A 481 29.49 21.01 20.57
C LEU A 481 29.89 20.32 21.89
N ASN A 482 30.22 21.12 22.91
CA ASN A 482 30.64 20.66 24.22
C ASN A 482 29.64 19.60 24.72
N GLU A 483 30.12 18.45 25.17
CA GLU A 483 29.33 17.36 25.79
C GLU A 483 28.25 17.89 26.77
N GLU A 484 28.49 19.05 27.37
CA GLU A 484 27.57 19.82 28.19
C GLU A 484 26.25 20.22 27.51
N GLU A 485 26.23 20.68 26.25
CA GLU A 485 25.01 21.12 25.56
C GLU A 485 24.12 19.94 25.15
N LEU A 486 24.73 18.88 24.60
CA LEU A 486 24.06 17.61 24.30
C LEU A 486 23.45 16.96 25.55
N LEU A 487 24.19 16.98 26.66
CA LEU A 487 23.66 16.51 27.94
C LEU A 487 22.58 17.45 28.48
N ALA A 488 22.65 18.76 28.21
CA ALA A 488 21.61 19.70 28.60
C ALA A 488 20.29 19.38 27.91
N GLU A 489 20.25 19.19 26.60
CA GLU A 489 18.99 18.88 25.91
C GLU A 489 18.37 17.57 26.39
N LYS A 490 19.18 16.54 26.60
CA LYS A 490 18.69 15.19 26.95
C LYS A 490 18.32 14.99 28.43
N ILE A 491 18.67 15.93 29.32
CA ILE A 491 18.24 15.86 30.73
C ILE A 491 16.82 16.42 30.87
N LEU A 492 15.87 15.52 31.17
CA LEU A 492 14.48 15.87 31.44
C LEU A 492 14.25 16.06 32.94
N ILE A 493 13.51 17.11 33.31
CA ILE A 493 13.15 17.43 34.69
C ILE A 493 11.65 17.70 34.73
N TYR A 494 10.91 16.88 35.47
CA TYR A 494 9.44 16.99 35.53
C TYR A 494 8.86 16.48 36.86
N PRO A 495 7.74 17.05 37.33
CA PRO A 495 7.16 18.29 36.82
C PRO A 495 8.08 19.49 37.14
N ASN A 496 8.01 20.53 36.30
CA ASN A 496 8.69 21.80 36.53
C ASN A 496 7.83 22.93 35.97
N PRO A 497 7.11 23.71 36.81
CA PRO A 497 7.23 23.77 38.28
C PRO A 497 6.76 22.52 39.03
N THR A 498 7.23 22.33 40.28
CA THR A 498 6.84 21.22 41.18
C THR A 498 6.46 21.74 42.59
N LYS A 499 5.83 20.90 43.42
CA LYS A 499 5.46 21.19 44.82
C LYS A 499 6.17 20.27 45.82
N ASP A 500 6.13 18.97 45.56
CA ASP A 500 6.51 17.91 46.49
C ASP A 500 7.68 17.06 45.97
N GLN A 501 7.69 16.74 44.66
CA GLN A 501 8.74 15.88 44.09
C GLN A 501 9.19 16.32 42.68
N VAL A 502 10.47 16.16 42.39
CA VAL A 502 11.01 16.32 41.04
C VAL A 502 11.62 15.02 40.53
N ASN A 503 11.20 14.59 39.35
CA ASN A 503 11.79 13.47 38.63
C ASN A 503 12.81 14.00 37.63
N ILE A 504 13.92 13.28 37.52
CA ILE A 504 15.04 13.60 36.64
C ILE A 504 15.33 12.34 35.82
N LEU A 505 15.32 12.48 34.50
CA LEU A 505 15.81 11.47 33.58
C LEU A 505 17.17 11.93 33.03
N LEU A 506 18.20 11.14 33.25
CA LEU A 506 19.53 11.38 32.73
C LEU A 506 19.79 10.55 31.47
N PRO A 507 20.46 11.10 30.45
CA PRO A 507 20.89 10.34 29.28
C PRO A 507 22.03 9.35 29.60
N LYS A 508 22.76 9.56 30.69
CA LYS A 508 23.83 8.69 31.19
C LYS A 508 24.08 8.92 32.67
N GLN A 509 24.89 8.08 33.32
CA GLN A 509 25.15 8.20 34.75
C GLN A 509 25.92 9.48 35.09
N ALA A 510 25.39 10.28 36.02
CA ALA A 510 26.08 11.45 36.57
C ALA A 510 26.88 11.07 37.83
N LYS A 511 28.05 11.69 38.03
CA LYS A 511 28.84 11.60 39.27
C LYS A 511 28.13 12.23 40.46
N SER A 512 27.46 13.36 40.23
CA SER A 512 26.68 14.03 41.27
C SER A 512 25.60 14.93 40.71
N ILE A 513 24.48 15.02 41.41
CA ILE A 513 23.44 16.04 41.21
C ILE A 513 23.45 16.95 42.44
N ILE A 514 23.47 18.27 42.23
CA ILE A 514 23.49 19.28 43.29
C ILE A 514 22.33 20.24 43.06
N ILE A 515 21.51 20.48 44.08
CA ILE A 515 20.49 21.53 44.07
C ILE A 515 20.97 22.69 44.91
N SER A 516 20.99 23.89 44.33
CA SER A 516 21.38 25.13 45.01
C SER A 516 20.32 26.21 44.86
N ASN A 517 20.18 27.06 45.88
CA ASN A 517 19.34 28.25 45.78
C ASN A 517 20.04 29.36 44.96
N LEU A 518 19.35 30.45 44.65
CA LEU A 518 19.93 31.57 43.87
C LEU A 518 21.12 32.29 44.55
N SER A 519 21.35 32.07 45.85
CA SER A 519 22.55 32.57 46.54
C SER A 519 23.76 31.63 46.43
N GLY A 520 23.63 30.51 45.71
CA GLY A 520 24.67 29.49 45.55
C GLY A 520 24.79 28.53 46.73
N GLN A 521 23.93 28.62 47.74
CA GLN A 521 23.90 27.69 48.86
C GLN A 521 23.38 26.33 48.39
N THR A 522 24.16 25.28 48.60
CA THR A 522 23.72 23.90 48.34
C THR A 522 22.65 23.50 49.35
N ILE A 523 21.51 23.06 48.84
CA ILE A 523 20.37 22.57 49.62
C ILE A 523 20.33 21.05 49.61
N PHE A 524 20.72 20.43 48.50
CA PHE A 524 20.71 18.99 48.33
C PHE A 524 21.86 18.53 47.44
N ARG A 525 22.36 17.33 47.70
CA ARG A 525 23.38 16.66 46.89
C ARG A 525 23.16 15.16 46.92
N THR A 526 23.26 14.52 45.75
CA THR A 526 23.26 13.06 45.62
C THR A 526 24.26 12.60 44.55
N SER A 527 24.63 11.33 44.59
CA SER A 527 25.42 10.63 43.58
C SER A 527 24.60 9.46 43.04
N PRO A 528 23.95 9.60 41.88
CA PRO A 528 22.98 8.63 41.42
C PRO A 528 23.62 7.33 40.90
N ASP A 529 23.01 6.20 41.23
CA ASP A 529 23.33 4.87 40.71
C ASP A 529 22.40 4.43 39.57
N LYS A 530 21.36 5.23 39.29
CA LYS A 530 20.34 5.00 38.26
C LYS A 530 20.15 6.22 37.36
N LEU A 531 19.61 6.02 36.16
CA LEU A 531 19.31 7.10 35.20
C LEU A 531 18.00 7.84 35.51
N ARG A 532 17.09 7.21 36.26
CA ARG A 532 15.86 7.83 36.76
C ARG A 532 16.05 8.15 38.25
N ILE A 533 15.93 9.42 38.60
CA ILE A 533 16.10 9.92 39.96
C ILE A 533 14.83 10.67 40.35
N GLN A 534 14.34 10.41 41.55
CA GLN A 534 13.28 11.18 42.17
C GLN A 534 13.84 11.86 43.41
N ILE A 535 13.58 13.16 43.56
CA ILE A 535 14.02 13.97 44.70
C ILE A 535 12.78 14.56 45.36
N ASP A 536 12.62 14.28 46.64
CA ASP A 536 11.64 14.93 47.52
C ASP A 536 12.10 16.36 47.82
N VAL A 537 11.25 17.32 47.49
CA VAL A 537 11.49 18.75 47.65
C VAL A 537 10.44 19.43 48.54
N ASP A 538 9.56 18.67 49.21
CA ASP A 538 8.46 19.21 50.05
C ASP A 538 8.99 20.09 51.21
N SER A 539 10.18 19.76 51.71
CA SER A 539 10.86 20.53 52.75
C SER A 539 11.61 21.77 52.25
N PHE A 540 11.68 21.99 50.93
CA PHE A 540 12.44 23.09 50.36
C PHE A 540 11.58 24.36 50.37
N PRO A 541 12.15 25.53 50.72
CA PRO A 541 11.43 26.79 50.56
C PRO A 541 10.93 27.01 49.12
N LYS A 542 9.80 27.69 48.98
CA LYS A 542 9.28 28.05 47.65
C LYS A 542 10.25 28.99 46.94
N GLY A 543 10.55 28.73 45.67
CA GLY A 543 11.50 29.54 44.92
C GLY A 543 12.11 28.86 43.69
N ILE A 544 13.09 29.54 43.09
CA ILE A 544 13.85 29.05 41.95
C ILE A 544 15.14 28.40 42.45
N TYR A 545 15.44 27.22 41.93
CA TYR A 545 16.63 26.46 42.26
C TYR A 545 17.41 26.10 40.99
N LEU A 546 18.73 26.03 41.14
CA LEU A 546 19.66 25.58 40.10
C LEU A 546 20.11 24.16 40.41
N LEU A 547 19.84 23.25 39.49
CA LEU A 547 20.36 21.89 39.47
C LEU A 547 21.66 21.88 38.67
N SER A 548 22.71 21.31 39.25
CA SER A 548 23.99 21.04 38.60
C SER A 548 24.21 19.54 38.50
N PHE A 549 24.40 19.04 37.29
CA PHE A 549 24.65 17.64 36.96
C PHE A 549 26.11 17.49 36.54
N LYS A 550 26.92 16.83 37.36
CA LYS A 550 28.34 16.58 37.05
C LYS A 550 28.51 15.21 36.41
N PHE A 551 29.15 15.17 35.26
CA PHE A 551 29.57 13.98 34.53
C PHE A 551 31.09 13.84 34.56
N GLU A 552 31.65 12.87 33.83
CA GLU A 552 33.09 12.65 33.76
C GLU A 552 33.83 13.90 33.24
N ASN A 553 33.35 14.47 32.13
CA ASN A 553 33.99 15.57 31.42
C ASN A 553 33.10 16.81 31.23
N ALA A 554 31.91 16.86 31.83
CA ALA A 554 30.95 17.95 31.65
C ALA A 554 30.19 18.28 32.93
N THR A 555 29.70 19.52 33.08
CA THR A 555 28.78 19.91 34.15
C THR A 555 27.61 20.68 33.58
N VAL A 556 26.41 20.11 33.61
CA VAL A 556 25.21 20.74 33.05
C VAL A 556 24.41 21.45 34.13
N PHE A 557 23.81 22.60 33.79
CA PHE A 557 22.90 23.32 34.68
C PHE A 557 21.47 23.33 34.15
N LYS A 558 20.50 23.10 35.04
CA LYS A 558 19.06 23.28 34.75
C LYS A 558 18.37 24.03 35.88
N LYS A 559 17.25 24.65 35.56
CA LYS A 559 16.40 25.34 36.53
C LYS A 559 15.24 24.46 36.95
N VAL A 560 14.89 24.45 38.23
CA VAL A 560 13.59 23.97 38.73
C VAL A 560 12.89 25.07 39.53
N VAL A 561 11.56 25.12 39.45
CA VAL A 561 10.72 26.02 40.23
C VAL A 561 9.92 25.21 41.24
N ILE A 562 10.03 25.53 42.53
CA ILE A 562 9.31 24.90 43.64
C ILE A 562 8.21 25.85 44.13
N GLN A 563 6.96 25.40 44.16
CA GLN A 563 5.75 26.21 44.34
C GLN A 563 5.06 26.14 45.69
#